data_AF-A0A842NF15-F1
#
_entry.id   AF-A0A842NF15-F1
#
_cell.length_a   1.000
_cell.length_b   1.000
_cell.length_c   1.000
_cell.angle_alpha   90.00
_cell.angle_beta   90.00
_cell.angle_gamma   90.00
#
_symmetry.space_group_name_H-M   'P 1'
#
loop_
_entity.id
_entity.type
_entity.pdbx_description
1 polymer ?
#
loop_
_entity_poly.entity_id
_entity_poly.type
_entity_poly.pdbx_seq_one_letter_code
_entity_poly.pdbx_strand_id
1 'polypeptide(L)'
;MGIDSITDIVGMPRIEDNEKWAVIVSKLQKGKDKWKLVKLTQTGMIKFETADENLINLKIEDYKIVDDFHSSFLVLDHIHTAVEI
;
A
#
# COMPACT_ATOMS: atom_id res chain seq x y z
N MET A 1 7.19 -29.25 20.74
CA MET A 1 7.96 -28.19 20.06
C MET A 1 7.28 -27.98 18.73
N GLY A 2 6.56 -26.87 18.56
CA GLY A 2 5.65 -26.67 17.43
C GLY A 2 5.45 -25.18 17.16
N ILE A 3 6.56 -24.48 16.88
CA ILE A 3 6.52 -23.08 16.46
C ILE A 3 7.36 -22.80 15.20
N ASP A 4 7.87 -23.83 14.54
CA ASP A 4 8.54 -23.69 13.24
C ASP A 4 7.50 -23.43 12.15
N SER A 5 7.21 -22.15 11.91
CA SER A 5 6.93 -21.52 10.60
C SER A 5 6.06 -20.26 10.73
N ILE A 6 6.27 -19.42 11.76
CA ILE A 6 6.02 -17.98 11.56
C ILE A 6 7.23 -17.49 10.79
N THR A 7 7.12 -17.46 9.46
CA THR A 7 8.11 -16.78 8.64
C THR A 7 8.08 -15.31 9.02
N ASP A 8 9.12 -14.93 9.75
CA ASP A 8 9.48 -13.58 10.15
C ASP A 8 9.85 -12.77 8.89
N ILE A 9 8.88 -12.52 8.01
CA ILE A 9 9.00 -11.38 7.10
C ILE A 9 8.57 -10.15 7.90
N VAL A 10 9.35 -9.84 8.93
CA VAL A 10 9.28 -8.56 9.64
C VAL A 10 10.13 -7.60 8.82
N GLY A 11 9.47 -6.91 7.90
CA GLY A 11 10.11 -5.89 7.06
C GLY A 11 9.43 -5.74 5.72
N MET A 12 9.30 -4.49 5.26
CA MET A 12 8.85 -4.20 3.91
C MET A 12 9.90 -4.75 2.92
N PRO A 13 9.56 -5.64 1.99
CA PRO A 13 10.52 -6.16 1.02
C PRO A 13 11.13 -5.00 0.23
N ARG A 14 12.43 -5.13 -0.06
CA ARG A 14 13.21 -4.11 -0.79
C ARG A 14 12.48 -3.81 -2.11
N ILE A 15 12.15 -2.54 -2.30
CA ILE A 15 11.53 -2.01 -3.51
C ILE A 15 12.59 -1.35 -4.37
N GLU A 16 12.38 -1.26 -5.67
CA GLU A 16 13.29 -0.54 -6.55
C GLU A 16 13.28 0.97 -6.24
N ASP A 17 14.35 1.68 -6.59
CA ASP A 17 14.50 3.13 -6.31
C ASP A 17 13.37 3.96 -6.94
N ASN A 18 12.77 3.47 -8.02
CA ASN A 18 11.66 4.09 -8.74
C ASN A 18 10.27 3.73 -8.18
N GLU A 19 10.20 2.79 -7.24
CA GLU A 19 8.97 2.38 -6.57
C GLU A 19 8.91 2.97 -5.16
N LYS A 20 7.70 3.21 -4.65
CA LYS A 20 7.47 3.63 -3.27
C LYS A 20 6.34 2.83 -2.68
N TRP A 21 6.50 2.44 -1.42
CA TRP A 21 5.39 1.86 -0.65
C TRP A 21 4.34 2.93 -0.41
N ALA A 22 3.08 2.58 -0.72
CA ALA A 22 1.95 3.42 -0.42
C ALA A 22 0.80 2.61 0.14
N VAL A 23 0.06 3.22 1.04
CA VAL A 23 -1.19 2.68 1.57
C VAL A 23 -2.33 3.32 0.82
N ILE A 24 -3.13 2.50 0.14
CA ILE A 24 -4.39 2.93 -0.47
C ILE A 24 -5.46 2.76 0.58
N VAL A 25 -6.20 3.83 0.84
CA VAL A 25 -7.35 3.86 1.72
C VAL A 25 -8.57 4.10 0.85
N SER A 26 -9.49 3.15 0.83
CA SER A 26 -10.78 3.32 0.16
C SER A 26 -11.76 3.98 1.13
N LYS A 27 -12.37 5.10 0.72
CA LYS A 27 -13.41 5.77 1.52
C LYS A 27 -14.72 4.98 1.57
N LEU A 28 -14.90 4.07 0.62
CA LEU A 28 -16.10 3.24 0.47
C LEU A 28 -16.11 2.04 1.43
N GLN A 29 -14.95 1.62 1.93
CA GLN A 29 -14.78 0.38 2.71
C GLN A 29 -14.55 0.66 4.20
N LYS A 30 -14.96 -0.28 5.07
CA LYS A 30 -14.81 -0.20 6.53
C LYS A 30 -14.12 -1.45 7.06
N GLY A 31 -13.34 -1.31 8.14
CA GLY A 31 -12.67 -2.44 8.79
C GLY A 31 -11.28 -2.74 8.22
N LYS A 32 -10.88 -4.01 8.19
CA LYS A 32 -9.55 -4.46 7.77
C LYS A 32 -9.32 -4.27 6.26
N ASP A 33 -10.38 -4.28 5.47
CA ASP A 33 -10.33 -4.09 4.01
C ASP A 33 -10.34 -2.61 3.59
N LYS A 34 -10.44 -1.69 4.56
CA LYS A 34 -10.41 -0.25 4.30
C LYS A 34 -9.11 0.19 3.64
N TRP A 35 -8.01 -0.52 3.91
CA TRP A 35 -6.70 -0.16 3.42
C TRP A 35 -5.90 -1.35 2.90
N LYS A 36 -5.03 -1.11 1.93
CA LYS A 36 -4.09 -2.11 1.41
C LYS A 36 -2.74 -1.45 1.18
N LEU A 37 -1.69 -2.15 1.57
CA LEU A 37 -0.31 -1.76 1.27
C LEU A 37 0.01 -2.21 -0.16
N VAL A 38 0.43 -1.28 -1.00
CA VAL A 38 0.81 -1.53 -2.39
C VAL A 38 2.12 -0.82 -2.73
N LYS A 39 2.74 -1.24 -3.82
CA LYS A 39 3.88 -0.55 -4.40
C LYS A 39 3.37 0.39 -5.49
N LEU A 40 3.60 1.69 -5.35
CA LEU A 40 3.30 2.69 -6.37
C LEU A 40 4.58 3.06 -7.12
N THR A 41 4.47 3.15 -8.45
CA THR A 41 5.48 3.80 -9.29
C THR A 41 5.19 5.30 -9.37
N GLN A 42 6.14 6.09 -9.85
CA GLN A 42 5.96 7.55 -9.99
C GLN A 42 4.75 7.90 -10.89
N THR A 43 4.59 7.16 -11.98
CA THR A 43 3.46 7.30 -12.92
C THR A 43 3.08 5.93 -13.45
N GLY A 44 1.79 5.69 -13.66
CA GLY A 44 1.32 4.45 -14.25
C GLY A 44 -0.12 4.11 -13.90
N MET A 45 -0.43 2.83 -13.89
CA MET A 45 -1.69 2.29 -13.42
C MET A 45 -1.42 1.08 -12.53
N ILE A 46 -2.15 1.00 -11.42
CA ILE A 46 -2.10 -0.15 -10.52
C ILE A 46 -3.44 -0.85 -10.50
N LYS A 47 -3.39 -2.19 -10.50
CA LYS A 47 -4.57 -3.02 -10.24
C LYS A 47 -4.80 -3.07 -8.74
N PHE A 48 -5.89 -2.46 -8.31
CA PHE A 48 -6.32 -2.48 -6.92
C PHE A 48 -7.55 -3.38 -6.80
N GLU A 49 -7.41 -4.41 -5.97
CA GLU A 49 -8.53 -5.26 -5.60
C GLU A 49 -9.20 -4.65 -4.36
N THR A 50 -10.45 -4.25 -4.53
CA THR A 50 -11.33 -3.76 -3.46
C THR A 50 -11.97 -4.93 -2.71
N ALA A 51 -12.52 -4.71 -1.50
CA ALA A 51 -13.21 -5.73 -0.70
C ALA A 51 -14.35 -6.44 -1.43
N ASP A 52 -14.93 -5.82 -2.45
CA ASP A 52 -15.98 -6.42 -3.27
C ASP A 52 -15.40 -7.41 -4.31
N GLU A 53 -14.14 -7.82 -4.16
CA GLU A 53 -13.36 -8.59 -5.14
C GLU A 53 -13.27 -7.91 -6.52
N ASN A 54 -13.62 -6.62 -6.58
CA ASN A 54 -13.55 -5.84 -7.81
C ASN A 54 -12.12 -5.35 -8.02
N LEU A 55 -11.53 -5.79 -9.13
CA LEU A 55 -10.26 -5.30 -9.66
C LEU A 55 -10.49 -4.01 -10.43
N ILE A 56 -10.14 -2.88 -9.82
CA ILE A 56 -10.17 -1.56 -10.46
C ILE A 56 -8.75 -1.15 -10.85
N ASN A 57 -8.61 -0.42 -11.96
CA ASN A 57 -7.34 0.15 -12.37
C ASN A 57 -7.27 1.58 -11.85
N LEU A 58 -6.41 1.82 -10.86
CA LEU A 58 -6.18 3.15 -10.30
C LEU A 58 -5.03 3.80 -11.06
N LYS A 59 -5.27 4.98 -11.62
CA LYS A 59 -4.21 5.76 -12.28
C LYS A 59 -3.32 6.38 -11.21
N ILE A 60 -2.02 6.29 -11.41
CA ILE A 60 -1.00 6.88 -10.56
C ILE A 60 -0.35 8.04 -11.30
N GLU A 61 -0.30 9.18 -10.63
CA GLU A 61 0.40 10.38 -11.08
C GLU A 61 1.12 10.98 -9.88
N ASP A 62 2.44 11.17 -9.99
CA ASP A 62 3.29 11.68 -8.91
C ASP A 62 3.20 10.87 -7.60
N TYR A 63 3.23 9.54 -7.71
CA TYR A 63 3.02 8.60 -6.58
C TYR A 63 1.68 8.77 -5.85
N LYS A 64 0.70 9.43 -6.47
CA LYS A 64 -0.65 9.61 -5.93
C LYS A 64 -1.67 8.95 -6.84
N ILE A 65 -2.70 8.40 -6.23
CA ILE A 65 -3.84 7.86 -6.95
C ILE A 65 -4.73 9.00 -7.37
N VAL A 66 -4.95 9.10 -8.69
CA VAL A 66 -5.87 10.05 -9.30
C VAL A 66 -7.24 9.40 -9.38
N ASP A 67 -7.93 9.36 -8.24
CA ASP A 67 -9.28 8.81 -8.10
C ASP A 67 -10.09 9.60 -7.05
N ASP A 68 -11.42 9.65 -7.20
CA ASP A 68 -12.30 10.41 -6.30
C ASP A 68 -12.59 9.66 -4.98
N PHE A 69 -12.57 8.32 -5.02
CA PHE A 69 -12.98 7.46 -3.92
C PHE A 69 -11.81 6.83 -3.16
N HIS A 70 -10.59 6.91 -3.70
CA HIS A 70 -9.39 6.30 -3.15
C HIS A 70 -8.34 7.37 -2.79
N SER A 71 -7.78 7.26 -1.59
CA SER A 71 -6.67 8.12 -1.14
C SER A 71 -5.43 7.26 -0.97
N SER A 72 -4.31 7.66 -1.55
CA SER A 72 -3.02 7.00 -1.37
C SER A 72 -2.09 7.83 -0.51
N PHE A 73 -1.39 7.19 0.42
CA PHE A 73 -0.37 7.83 1.24
C PHE A 73 0.95 7.08 1.09
N LEU A 74 2.03 7.80 0.84
CA LEU A 74 3.37 7.21 0.79
C LEU A 74 3.81 6.83 2.21
N VAL A 75 4.18 5.57 2.40
CA VAL A 75 4.67 5.09 3.70
C VAL A 75 6.00 5.75 4.04
N LEU A 76 6.90 5.90 3.05
CA LEU A 76 8.19 6.55 3.20
C LEU A 76 8.09 8.01 3.68
N ASP A 77 7.07 8.74 3.23
CA ASP A 77 6.84 10.14 3.62
C ASP A 77 6.34 10.25 5.07
N HIS A 78 5.67 9.20 5.56
CA HIS A 78 5.11 9.13 6.91
C HIS A 78 6.00 8.37 7.92
N ILE A 79 7.09 7.71 7.49
CA ILE A 79 8.13 7.18 8.41
C ILE A 79 9.06 8.33 8.88
N HIS A 80 8.50 9.49 9.18
CA HIS A 80 9.18 10.40 10.10
C HIS A 80 9.06 9.80 11.51
N THR A 81 10.11 9.07 11.90
CA THR A 81 10.48 8.85 13.31
C THR A 81 9.48 8.05 14.16
N ALA A 82 9.31 6.76 13.87
CA ALA A 82 8.74 5.82 14.85
C ALA A 82 9.62 4.56 15.02
N VAL A 83 10.93 4.75 14.88
CA VAL A 83 11.96 3.85 15.40
C VAL A 83 12.95 4.73 16.16
N GLU A 84 12.59 5.09 17.39
CA GLU A 84 13.58 5.15 18.46
C GLU A 84 13.49 3.81 19.19
N ILE A 85 14.67 3.21 19.37
CA ILE A 85 14.96 1.85 19.83
C ILE A 85 14.72 1.73 21.32
#